data_AF-A0A8T2IFX8-F1
#
_entry.id   AF-A0A8T2IFX8-F1
#
_cell.length_a   1.000
_cell.length_b   1.000
_cell.length_c   1.000
_cell.angle_alpha   90.00
_cell.angle_beta   90.00
_cell.angle_gamma   90.00
#
_symmetry.space_group_name_H-M   'P 1'
#
loop_
_entity.id
_entity.type
_entity.pdbx_description
1 polymer ?
#
loop_
_entity_poly.entity_id
_entity_poly.type
_entity_poly.pdbx_seq_one_letter_code
_entity_poly.pdbx_strand_id
1 'polypeptide(L)'
;MSEVKDLRNRLQEVEKRLYGETGGEPRKVTEGLLKVHIALANVAGKRERVKTLYKKIDDLIKYLDPQYIDRIAVPDSMKLEFILAEEQYIRSQAALLEQMQSLQPYLDSEHIKAVPGQAPGYRLCLRST
;
A
#
# COMPACT_ATOMS: atom_id res chain seq x y z
N MET A 1 56.21 -52.86 23.73
CA MET A 1 56.15 -52.19 25.06
C MET A 1 56.34 -50.67 24.98
N SER A 2 57.15 -50.13 24.06
CA SER A 2 57.30 -48.66 23.88
C SER A 2 56.09 -48.00 23.22
N GLU A 3 55.52 -48.61 22.19
CA GLU A 3 54.37 -48.06 21.45
C GLU A 3 53.13 -47.90 22.33
N VAL A 4 52.88 -48.88 23.21
CA VAL A 4 51.77 -48.82 24.18
C VAL A 4 51.97 -47.67 25.18
N LYS A 5 53.22 -47.38 25.57
CA LYS A 5 53.54 -46.23 26.41
C LYS A 5 53.29 -44.91 25.70
N ASP A 6 53.69 -44.83 24.43
CA ASP A 6 53.56 -43.61 23.64
C ASP A 6 52.08 -43.28 23.32
N LEU A 7 51.30 -44.29 22.97
CA LEU A 7 49.84 -44.18 22.83
C LEU A 7 49.18 -43.73 24.14
N ARG A 8 49.63 -44.26 25.28
CA ARG A 8 49.09 -43.89 26.60
C ARG A 8 49.40 -42.44 26.96
N ASN A 9 50.60 -41.95 26.64
CA ASN A 9 50.98 -40.56 26.84
C ASN A 9 50.13 -39.61 26.00
N ARG A 10 49.95 -39.91 24.71
CA ARG A 10 49.11 -39.09 23.81
C ARG A 10 47.66 -39.07 24.28
N LEU A 11 47.13 -40.20 24.74
CA LEU A 11 45.76 -40.31 25.23
C LEU A 11 45.58 -39.47 26.51
N GLN A 12 46.55 -39.52 27.42
CA GLN A 12 46.57 -38.72 28.65
C GLN A 12 46.71 -37.22 28.36
N GLU A 13 47.45 -36.82 27.32
CA GLU A 13 47.58 -35.43 26.88
C GLU A 13 46.27 -34.91 26.29
N VAL A 14 45.56 -35.74 25.51
CA VAL A 14 44.25 -35.41 24.95
C VAL A 14 43.19 -35.32 26.06
N GLU A 15 43.17 -36.27 27.00
CA GLU A 15 42.26 -36.22 28.15
C GLU A 15 42.50 -34.98 29.02
N LYS A 16 43.77 -34.60 29.24
CA LYS A 16 44.12 -33.37 29.97
C LYS A 16 43.64 -32.11 29.25
N ARG A 17 43.67 -32.09 27.92
CA ARG A 17 43.15 -30.96 27.11
C ARG A 17 41.63 -30.90 27.08
N LEU A 18 40.96 -32.05 27.07
CA LEU A 18 39.50 -32.14 26.95
C LEU A 18 38.78 -31.95 28.30
N TYR A 19 39.32 -32.54 29.37
CA TYR A 19 38.69 -32.56 30.70
C TYR A 19 39.42 -31.69 31.74
N GLY A 20 40.71 -31.36 31.53
CA GLY A 20 41.54 -30.66 32.52
C GLY A 20 42.23 -31.61 33.53
N GLU A 21 42.96 -31.06 34.52
CA GLU A 21 43.70 -31.84 35.55
C GLU A 21 42.81 -32.63 36.51
N THR A 22 41.55 -32.25 36.59
CA THR A 22 40.49 -33.00 37.26
C THR A 22 39.63 -33.55 36.14
N GLY A 23 39.45 -34.88 36.05
CA GLY A 23 38.65 -35.56 35.03
C GLY A 23 37.16 -35.21 35.11
N GLY A 24 36.84 -33.94 34.91
CA GLY A 24 35.54 -33.35 35.11
C GLY A 24 34.76 -33.31 33.81
N GLU A 25 33.76 -34.17 33.76
CA GLU A 25 32.47 -34.08 33.05
C GLU A 25 32.41 -33.23 31.76
N PRO A 26 31.81 -33.75 30.66
CA PRO A 26 31.67 -33.08 29.35
C PRO A 26 30.87 -31.74 29.36
N ARG A 27 30.45 -31.26 30.53
CA ARG A 27 29.63 -30.08 30.78
C ARG A 27 30.11 -28.82 30.08
N LYS A 28 31.42 -28.55 30.01
CA LYS A 28 31.95 -27.29 29.44
C LYS A 28 31.64 -27.13 27.95
N VAL A 29 31.67 -28.21 27.17
CA VAL A 29 31.35 -28.19 25.74
C VAL A 29 29.85 -27.99 25.52
N THR A 30 29.02 -28.72 26.28
CA THR A 30 27.56 -28.52 26.26
C THR A 30 27.14 -27.14 26.73
N GLU A 31 27.81 -26.56 27.72
CA GLU A 31 27.52 -25.20 28.20
C GLU A 31 27.93 -24.14 27.17
N GLY A 32 29.09 -24.31 26.51
CA GLY A 32 29.52 -23.47 25.40
C GLY A 32 28.56 -23.53 24.22
N LEU A 33 28.12 -24.73 23.84
CA LEU A 33 27.12 -24.93 22.79
C LEU A 33 25.78 -24.29 23.14
N LEU A 34 25.34 -24.42 24.40
CA LEU A 34 24.11 -23.78 24.88
C LEU A 34 24.20 -22.24 24.81
N LYS A 35 25.34 -21.66 25.19
CA LYS A 35 25.59 -20.21 25.07
C LYS A 35 25.52 -19.74 23.62
N VAL A 36 26.12 -20.47 22.69
CA VAL A 36 26.06 -20.15 21.25
C VAL A 36 24.62 -20.28 20.73
N HIS A 37 23.90 -21.33 21.13
CA HIS A 37 22.50 -21.50 20.76
C HIS A 37 21.61 -20.34 21.25
N ILE A 38 21.77 -19.93 22.52
CA ILE A 38 21.06 -18.77 23.08
C ILE A 38 21.43 -17.48 22.35
N ALA A 39 22.71 -17.26 22.04
CA ALA A 39 23.16 -16.09 21.28
C ALA A 39 22.55 -16.05 19.87
N LEU A 40 22.53 -17.19 19.16
CA LEU A 40 21.92 -17.32 17.84
C LEU A 40 20.40 -17.09 17.89
N ALA A 41 19.71 -17.68 18.87
CA ALA A 41 18.27 -17.49 19.07
C ALA A 41 17.94 -16.01 19.33
N ASN A 42 18.75 -15.33 20.14
CA ASN A 42 18.60 -13.90 20.41
C ASN A 42 18.82 -13.04 19.15
N VAL A 43 19.83 -13.35 18.33
CA VAL A 43 20.10 -12.64 17.07
C VAL A 43 18.95 -12.87 16.07
N ALA A 44 18.48 -14.11 15.93
CA ALA A 44 17.36 -14.45 15.06
C ALA A 44 16.07 -13.74 15.51
N GLY A 45 15.76 -13.76 16.81
CA GLY A 45 14.58 -13.08 17.37
C GLY A 45 14.63 -11.56 17.19
N LYS A 46 15.80 -10.93 17.37
CA LYS A 46 15.97 -9.48 17.11
C LYS A 46 15.74 -9.16 15.64
N ARG A 47 16.28 -9.97 14.72
CA ARG A 47 16.13 -9.77 13.26
C ARG A 47 14.66 -9.85 12.82
N GLU A 48 13.89 -10.82 13.34
CA GLU A 48 12.46 -10.93 13.03
C GLU A 48 11.63 -9.79 13.62
N ARG A 49 11.97 -9.30 14.83
CA ARG A 49 11.32 -8.12 15.42
C ARG A 49 11.56 -6.87 14.57
N VAL A 50 12.80 -6.65 14.12
CA VAL A 50 13.15 -5.53 13.23
C VAL A 50 12.37 -5.64 11.92
N LYS A 51 12.33 -6.81 11.29
CA LYS A 51 11.56 -7.04 10.06
C LYS A 51 10.06 -6.76 10.23
N THR A 52 9.49 -7.17 11.36
CA THR A 52 8.08 -6.91 11.69
C THR A 52 7.82 -5.42 11.88
N LEU A 53 8.74 -4.69 12.54
CA LEU A 53 8.64 -3.24 12.71
C LEU A 53 8.72 -2.51 11.37
N TYR A 54 9.63 -2.89 10.48
CA TYR A 54 9.70 -2.30 9.13
C TYR A 54 8.40 -2.49 8.35
N LYS A 55 7.80 -3.69 8.38
CA LYS A 55 6.49 -3.92 7.75
C LYS A 55 5.39 -3.03 8.35
N LYS A 56 5.37 -2.85 9.68
CA LYS A 56 4.42 -1.96 10.35
C LYS A 56 4.64 -0.48 9.98
N ILE A 57 5.89 -0.06 9.79
CA ILE A 57 6.22 1.30 9.33
C ILE A 57 5.70 1.49 7.89
N ASP A 58 5.93 0.53 6.99
CA ASP A 58 5.41 0.59 5.63
C ASP A 58 3.89 0.67 5.60
N ASP A 59 3.20 -0.08 6.47
CA ASP A 59 1.75 -0.01 6.58
C ASP A 59 1.27 1.33 7.17
N LEU A 60 1.95 1.85 8.20
CA LEU A 60 1.66 3.18 8.76
C LEU A 60 1.83 4.30 7.72
N ILE A 61 2.87 4.23 6.89
CA ILE A 61 3.09 5.20 5.80
C ILE A 61 1.92 5.18 4.81
N LYS A 62 1.37 4.01 4.47
CA LYS A 62 0.16 3.92 3.62
C LYS A 62 -1.06 4.56 4.27
N TYR A 63 -1.26 4.36 5.57
CA TYR A 63 -2.38 4.96 6.30
C TYR A 63 -2.21 6.47 6.51
N LEU A 64 -0.97 6.98 6.47
CA LEU A 64 -0.66 8.40 6.56
C LEU A 64 -0.74 9.13 5.22
N ASP A 65 -1.02 8.44 4.10
CA ASP A 65 -1.28 9.10 2.83
C ASP A 65 -2.58 9.92 2.92
N PRO A 66 -2.52 11.25 2.78
CA PRO A 66 -3.70 12.12 2.83
C PRO A 66 -4.78 11.67 1.83
N GLN A 67 -4.37 11.09 0.69
CA GLN A 67 -5.30 10.60 -0.33
C GLN A 67 -6.10 9.36 0.12
N TYR A 68 -5.62 8.61 1.13
CA TYR A 68 -6.33 7.47 1.71
C TYR A 68 -7.32 7.90 2.80
N ILE A 69 -6.93 8.86 3.65
CA ILE A 69 -7.78 9.39 4.71
C ILE A 69 -8.97 10.16 4.13
N ASP A 70 -8.75 11.01 3.12
CA ASP A 70 -9.81 11.86 2.55
C ASP A 70 -10.92 11.06 1.84
N ARG A 71 -10.64 9.84 1.38
CA ARG A 71 -11.64 8.97 0.73
C ARG A 71 -12.48 8.15 1.73
N ILE A 72 -11.99 7.96 2.96
CA ILE A 72 -12.70 7.21 4.02
C ILE A 72 -13.39 8.16 5.00
N ALA A 73 -12.93 9.40 5.11
CA ALA A 73 -13.24 10.31 6.21
C ALA A 73 -14.22 11.44 5.89
N VAL A 74 -15.17 11.27 4.96
CA VAL A 74 -16.37 12.15 5.01
C VAL A 74 -17.38 11.45 5.92
N PRO A 75 -17.43 11.78 7.23
CA PRO A 75 -18.42 11.21 8.13
C PRO A 75 -19.83 11.57 7.63
N ASP A 76 -20.78 10.68 7.87
CA ASP A 76 -22.15 10.84 7.34
C ASP A 76 -22.83 12.13 7.83
N SER A 77 -22.46 12.62 9.02
CA SER A 77 -22.89 13.93 9.51
C SER A 77 -22.42 15.09 8.62
N MET A 78 -21.20 15.02 8.08
CA MET A 78 -20.65 16.04 7.20
C MET A 78 -21.26 15.97 5.79
N LYS A 79 -21.66 14.76 5.34
CA LYS A 79 -22.42 14.61 4.08
C LYS A 79 -23.77 15.30 4.17
N LEU A 80 -24.45 15.18 5.31
CA LEU A 80 -25.75 15.84 5.52
C LEU A 80 -25.62 17.37 5.47
N GLU A 81 -24.65 17.92 6.21
CA GLU A 81 -24.37 19.36 6.21
C GLU A 81 -23.99 19.88 4.83
N PHE A 82 -23.18 19.11 4.08
CA PHE A 82 -22.82 19.47 2.71
C PHE A 82 -24.03 19.50 1.77
N ILE A 83 -24.89 18.47 1.84
CA ILE A 83 -26.12 18.41 1.03
C ILE A 83 -27.07 19.57 1.37
N LEU A 84 -27.23 19.90 2.65
CA LEU A 84 -28.10 21.00 3.08
C LEU A 84 -27.54 22.37 2.69
N ALA A 85 -26.22 22.57 2.83
CA ALA A 85 -25.55 23.80 2.43
C ALA A 85 -25.62 24.02 0.91
N GLU A 86 -25.51 22.95 0.12
CA GLU A 86 -25.55 23.00 -1.34
C GLU A 86 -26.95 22.82 -1.94
N GLU A 87 -27.99 22.63 -1.13
CA GLU A 87 -29.33 22.31 -1.61
C GLU A 87 -29.86 23.33 -2.64
N GLN A 88 -29.69 24.62 -2.35
CA GLN A 88 -30.13 25.69 -3.25
C GLN A 88 -29.33 25.68 -4.57
N TYR A 89 -28.02 25.41 -4.50
CA TYR A 89 -27.17 25.31 -5.66
C TYR A 89 -27.59 24.14 -6.56
N ILE A 90 -27.79 22.96 -5.98
CA ILE A 90 -28.24 21.76 -6.72
C ILE A 90 -29.62 21.99 -7.36
N ARG A 91 -30.57 22.59 -6.64
CA ARG A 91 -31.89 22.91 -7.17
C ARG A 91 -31.83 23.90 -8.33
N SER A 92 -31.00 24.95 -8.23
CA SER A 92 -30.85 25.93 -9.30
C SER A 92 -30.20 25.32 -10.57
N GLN A 93 -29.19 24.48 -10.39
CA GLN A 93 -28.54 23.73 -11.48
C GLN A 93 -29.54 22.80 -12.17
N ALA A 94 -30.35 22.06 -11.40
CA ALA A 94 -31.38 21.17 -11.95
C ALA A 94 -32.42 21.93 -12.78
N ALA A 95 -32.94 23.04 -12.26
CA ALA A 95 -33.92 23.87 -12.98
C ALA A 95 -33.33 24.43 -14.29
N LEU A 96 -32.07 24.88 -14.28
CA LEU A 96 -31.39 25.35 -15.49
C LEU A 96 -31.20 24.21 -16.50
N LEU A 97 -30.88 23.01 -16.03
CA LEU A 97 -30.69 21.84 -16.87
C LEU A 97 -32.01 21.39 -17.51
N GLU A 98 -33.13 21.45 -16.78
CA GLU A 98 -34.48 21.22 -17.34
C GLU A 98 -34.82 22.24 -18.44
N GLN A 99 -34.48 23.51 -18.23
CA GLN A 99 -34.66 24.54 -19.27
C GLN A 99 -33.83 24.22 -20.52
N MET A 100 -32.55 23.84 -20.35
CA MET A 100 -31.72 23.42 -21.50
C MET A 100 -32.29 22.20 -22.22
N GLN A 101 -32.78 21.20 -21.49
CA GLN A 101 -33.43 20.03 -22.10
C GLN A 101 -34.68 20.41 -22.88
N SER A 102 -35.49 21.35 -22.39
CA SER A 102 -36.67 21.85 -23.12
C SER A 102 -36.31 22.60 -24.40
N LEU A 103 -35.13 23.21 -24.47
CA LEU A 103 -34.63 23.95 -25.62
C LEU A 103 -33.91 23.05 -26.65
N GLN A 104 -33.44 21.87 -26.22
CA GLN A 104 -32.80 20.87 -27.08
C GLN A 104 -33.56 20.56 -28.38
N PRO A 105 -34.88 20.32 -28.41
CA PRO A 105 -35.61 20.00 -29.64
C PRO A 105 -35.68 21.16 -30.65
N TYR A 106 -35.50 22.41 -30.21
CA TYR A 106 -35.52 23.57 -31.11
C TYR A 106 -34.25 23.65 -31.97
N LEU A 107 -33.12 23.16 -31.47
CA LEU A 107 -31.86 23.06 -32.22
C LEU A 107 -31.97 22.07 -33.38
N ASP A 108 -32.82 21.06 -33.23
CA ASP A 108 -33.07 20.03 -34.24
C ASP A 108 -34.19 20.38 -35.22
N SER A 109 -34.79 21.57 -35.11
CA SER A 109 -35.94 21.95 -35.93
C SER A 109 -35.61 21.95 -37.42
N GLU A 110 -36.54 21.40 -38.21
CA GLU A 110 -36.44 21.32 -39.67
C GLU A 110 -36.29 22.70 -40.33
N HIS A 111 -36.82 23.76 -39.69
CA HIS A 111 -36.68 25.13 -40.17
C HIS A 111 -35.23 25.64 -40.13
N ILE A 112 -34.45 25.26 -39.12
CA ILE A 112 -33.01 25.59 -39.03
C ILE A 112 -32.22 24.73 -40.03
N LYS A 113 -32.59 23.45 -40.17
CA LYS A 113 -31.95 22.52 -41.13
C LYS A 113 -32.24 22.86 -42.60
N ALA A 114 -33.39 23.46 -42.90
CA ALA A 114 -33.82 23.79 -44.26
C ALA A 114 -33.24 25.12 -44.80
N VAL A 115 -32.56 25.92 -43.97
CA VAL A 115 -31.97 27.23 -44.37
C VAL A 115 -31.00 27.11 -45.57
N PRO A 116 -30.13 26.10 -45.67
CA PRO A 116 -29.28 25.94 -46.86
C PRO A 116 -30.06 25.56 -48.12
N GLY A 117 -31.22 24.91 -47.99
CA GLY A 117 -32.07 24.46 -49.11
C GLY A 117 -32.94 25.57 -49.70
N GLN A 118 -33.28 26.59 -48.91
CA GLN A 118 -33.98 27.77 -49.40
C GLN A 118 -33.01 28.75 -50.11
N ALA A 119 -31.68 28.58 -49.93
CA ALA A 119 -30.58 29.36 -50.54
C ALA A 119 -30.68 29.66 -52.03
N PRO A 120 -31.09 28.72 -52.88
CA PRO A 120 -31.18 28.94 -54.32
C PRO A 120 -32.33 29.88 -54.70
N GLY A 121 -33.45 29.84 -53.97
CA GLY A 121 -34.66 30.62 -54.26
C GLY A 121 -34.43 32.12 -54.11
N TYR A 122 -33.82 32.56 -53.01
CA TYR A 122 -33.48 33.97 -52.81
C TYR A 122 -32.29 34.44 -53.65
N ARG A 123 -31.39 33.54 -54.05
CA ARG A 123 -30.27 33.88 -54.96
C ARG A 123 -30.74 34.13 -56.39
N LEU A 124 -31.83 33.48 -56.83
CA LEU A 124 -32.48 33.74 -58.12
C LEU A 124 -33.30 35.03 -58.10
N CYS A 125 -33.99 35.35 -57.00
CA CYS A 125 -34.69 36.63 -56.83
C CYS A 125 -33.74 37.84 -56.83
N LEU A 126 -32.55 37.72 -56.22
CA LEU A 126 -31.52 38.78 -56.25
C LEU A 126 -30.79 38.91 -57.61
N ARG A 127 -31.00 37.97 -58.54
CA ARG A 127 -30.44 38.02 -59.91
C ARG A 127 -31.44 38.52 -60.96
N SER A 128 -32.69 38.74 -60.59
CA SER A 128 -33.79 39.15 -61.48
C SER A 128 -34.28 40.59 -61.25
N THR A 129 -33.57 41.35 -60.40
CA THR A 129 -33.62 42.82 -60.28
C THR A 129 -32.29 43.41 -60.67
#